data_AF-A0A2S8F8E0-F1
#
_entry.id   AF-A0A2S8F8E0-F1
#
_cell.length_a   1.000
_cell.length_b   1.000
_cell.length_c   1.000
_cell.angle_alpha   90.00
_cell.angle_beta   90.00
_cell.angle_gamma   90.00
#
_symmetry.space_group_name_H-M   'P 1'
#
loop_
_entity.id
_entity.type
_entity.pdbx_description
1 polymer ?
#
loop_
_entity_poly.entity_id
_entity_poly.type
_entity_poly.pdbx_seq_one_letter_code
_entity_poly.pdbx_strand_id
1 'polypeptide(L)'
;YSGNEDDVILLGDLNVSYKKLGALGQIPGITYTVADEPTNTLRKSSYDNLVFLANDTQEFTGRAAVYDTQKEFGLTLDQAMDVSDHLPVWGEFSAYEAGPSAIASGAGAPVR
;
A
#
# COMPACT_ATOMS: atom_id res chain seq x y z
N TYR A 1 22.67 -8.34 -9.36
CA TYR A 1 21.36 -7.93 -9.89
C TYR A 1 21.58 -6.69 -10.74
N SER A 2 21.18 -6.74 -12.01
CA SER A 2 21.37 -5.65 -12.99
C SER A 2 20.11 -5.38 -13.80
N GLY A 3 18.94 -5.70 -13.23
CA GLY A 3 17.67 -5.20 -13.75
C GLY A 3 17.46 -3.76 -13.29
N ASN A 4 16.84 -2.94 -14.14
CA ASN A 4 16.24 -1.71 -13.64
C ASN A 4 15.09 -2.12 -12.71
N GLU A 5 15.01 -1.48 -11.56
CA GLU A 5 13.85 -1.64 -10.68
C GLU A 5 12.68 -0.84 -11.28
N ASP A 6 11.52 -1.48 -11.33
CA ASP A 6 10.28 -1.00 -11.96
C ASP A 6 9.15 -0.75 -10.95
N ASP A 7 9.37 -1.14 -9.69
CA ASP A 7 8.42 -1.03 -8.61
C ASP A 7 8.46 0.31 -7.88
N VAL A 8 7.29 0.91 -7.65
CA VAL A 8 7.19 2.13 -6.86
C VAL A 8 6.11 1.99 -5.81
N ILE A 9 6.53 2.06 -4.55
CA ILE A 9 5.63 2.22 -3.40
C ILE A 9 5.66 3.68 -2.95
N LEU A 10 4.50 4.34 -3.01
CA LEU A 10 4.23 5.61 -2.33
C LEU A 10 3.53 5.31 -1.01
N LEU A 11 4.09 5.77 0.11
CA LEU A 11 3.53 5.47 1.43
C LEU A 11 3.65 6.61 2.44
N GLY A 12 2.80 6.55 3.47
CA GLY A 12 2.79 7.47 4.60
C GLY A 12 1.44 8.15 4.78
N ASP A 13 1.44 9.27 5.50
CA ASP A 13 0.27 10.14 5.68
C ASP A 13 -0.05 10.88 4.37
N LEU A 14 -1.04 10.37 3.63
CA LEU A 14 -1.54 10.99 2.41
C LEU A 14 -2.59 12.07 2.73
N ASN A 15 -2.99 12.21 4.01
CA ASN A 15 -4.01 13.10 4.53
C ASN A 15 -5.38 12.94 3.86
N VAL A 16 -5.60 11.82 3.16
CA VAL A 16 -6.84 11.43 2.51
C VAL A 16 -7.02 9.92 2.60
N SER A 17 -8.27 9.46 2.63
CA SER A 17 -8.54 8.03 2.56
C SER A 17 -8.40 7.49 1.12
N TYR A 18 -8.33 6.16 0.99
CA TYR A 18 -8.25 5.47 -0.30
C TYR A 18 -9.37 5.86 -1.30
N LYS A 19 -10.52 6.35 -0.81
CA LYS A 19 -11.65 6.84 -1.63
C LYS A 19 -11.41 8.22 -2.24
N LYS A 20 -10.35 8.94 -1.83
CA LYS A 20 -10.10 10.36 -2.13
C LYS A 20 -8.69 10.62 -2.65
N LEU A 21 -8.03 9.63 -3.25
CA LEU A 21 -6.67 9.75 -3.80
C LEU A 21 -6.56 10.73 -5.00
N GLY A 22 -7.66 11.25 -5.54
CA GLY A 22 -7.64 12.19 -6.65
C GLY A 22 -7.02 11.58 -7.92
N ALA A 23 -6.10 12.31 -8.56
CA ALA A 23 -5.41 11.84 -9.77
C ALA A 23 -4.60 10.56 -9.54
N LEU A 24 -4.04 10.37 -8.33
CA LEU A 24 -3.32 9.15 -7.97
C LEU A 24 -4.22 7.91 -8.07
N GLY A 25 -5.47 8.02 -7.59
CA GLY A 25 -6.47 6.95 -7.68
C GLY A 25 -7.04 6.70 -9.07
N GLN A 26 -6.67 7.52 -10.07
CA GLN A 26 -7.07 7.34 -11.48
C GLN A 26 -6.02 6.59 -12.30
N ILE A 27 -4.83 6.36 -11.76
CA ILE A 27 -3.77 5.63 -12.45
C ILE A 27 -4.23 4.17 -12.62
N PRO A 28 -4.29 3.64 -13.86
CA PRO A 28 -4.69 2.25 -14.09
C PRO A 28 -3.77 1.27 -13.35
N GLY A 29 -4.36 0.33 -12.60
CA GLY A 29 -3.60 -0.67 -11.85
C GLY A 29 -3.05 -0.19 -10.51
N ILE A 30 -3.28 1.08 -10.11
CA ILE A 30 -2.97 1.54 -8.76
C ILE A 30 -3.82 0.78 -7.74
N THR A 31 -3.19 0.37 -6.65
CA THR A 31 -3.84 -0.29 -5.52
C THR A 31 -3.41 0.34 -4.21
N TYR A 32 -4.09 -0.04 -3.12
CA TYR A 32 -3.86 0.42 -1.76
C TYR A 32 -3.95 -0.76 -0.79
N THR A 33 -3.33 -0.65 0.37
CA THR A 33 -3.30 -1.74 1.36
C THR A 33 -4.34 -1.59 2.47
N VAL A 34 -4.65 -0.35 2.88
CA VAL A 34 -5.61 -0.07 3.96
C VAL A 34 -6.96 0.39 3.38
N ALA A 35 -8.03 -0.29 3.75
CA ALA A 35 -9.39 -0.03 3.28
C ALA A 35 -10.37 -0.06 4.45
N ASP A 36 -11.23 0.96 4.55
CA ASP A 36 -12.30 1.08 5.56
C ASP A 36 -11.82 0.91 7.03
N GLU A 37 -10.53 1.09 7.29
CA GLU A 37 -9.92 1.04 8.61
C GLU A 37 -9.31 2.42 8.97
N PRO A 38 -9.57 2.96 10.17
CA PRO A 38 -8.94 4.20 10.63
C PRO A 38 -7.44 4.01 10.87
N THR A 39 -6.65 5.00 10.46
CA THR A 39 -5.20 5.05 10.67
C THR A 39 -4.78 6.12 11.67
N ASN A 40 -5.70 6.93 12.18
CA ASN A 40 -5.40 7.82 13.30
C ASN A 40 -5.65 7.15 14.66
N THR A 41 -4.90 7.55 15.67
CA THR A 41 -4.94 6.99 17.03
C THR A 41 -6.34 7.12 17.66
N LEU A 42 -7.06 8.20 17.33
CA LEU A 42 -8.45 8.42 17.75
C LEU A 42 -9.49 7.52 17.06
N ARG A 43 -9.10 6.73 16.05
CA ARG A 43 -9.96 5.82 15.28
C ARG A 43 -11.15 6.49 14.57
N LYS A 44 -10.94 7.70 14.05
CA LYS A 44 -11.97 8.51 13.38
C LYS A 44 -11.73 8.69 11.88
N SER A 45 -10.50 8.50 11.42
CA SER A 45 -10.11 8.86 10.06
C SER A 45 -9.00 7.96 9.54
N SER A 46 -8.93 7.84 8.22
CA SER A 46 -7.95 7.05 7.48
C SER A 46 -7.20 8.02 6.58
N TYR A 47 -5.90 8.13 6.81
CA TYR A 47 -4.99 9.06 6.16
C TYR A 47 -3.77 8.36 5.59
N ASP A 48 -3.34 7.29 6.25
CA ASP A 48 -2.09 6.59 5.95
C ASP A 48 -2.36 5.38 5.05
N ASN A 49 -1.48 5.15 4.09
CA ASN A 49 -1.57 3.98 3.21
C ASN A 49 -0.23 3.61 2.59
N LEU A 50 -0.16 2.41 2.00
CA LEU A 50 0.84 2.06 1.00
C LEU A 50 0.09 1.95 -0.34
N VAL A 51 0.55 2.69 -1.34
CA VAL A 51 -0.04 2.76 -2.68
C VAL A 51 1.01 2.42 -3.71
N PHE A 52 0.70 1.50 -4.62
CA PHE A 52 1.62 0.99 -5.64
C PHE A 52 0.85 0.46 -6.85
N LEU A 53 1.56 0.12 -7.92
CA LEU A 53 0.98 -0.53 -9.09
C LEU A 53 0.96 -2.05 -8.88
N ALA A 54 -0.22 -2.66 -8.87
CA ALA A 54 -0.36 -4.08 -8.54
C ALA A 54 0.28 -5.04 -9.57
N ASN A 55 0.40 -4.59 -10.81
CA ASN A 55 0.99 -5.40 -11.89
C ASN A 55 2.52 -5.37 -11.87
N ASP A 56 3.09 -4.29 -11.36
CA ASP A 56 4.54 -4.14 -11.29
C ASP A 56 4.99 -4.78 -9.96
N THR A 57 4.31 -4.45 -8.85
CA THR A 57 4.69 -4.90 -7.49
C THR A 57 3.97 -6.19 -7.07
N GLN A 58 4.31 -7.30 -7.75
CA GLN A 58 3.68 -8.61 -7.55
C GLN A 58 4.16 -9.36 -6.30
N GLU A 59 5.17 -8.82 -5.63
CA GLU A 59 5.75 -9.34 -4.40
C GLU A 59 4.81 -9.13 -3.21
N PHE A 60 3.82 -8.25 -3.33
CA PHE A 60 2.83 -8.02 -2.29
C PHE A 60 2.07 -9.31 -1.97
N THR A 61 2.18 -9.79 -0.74
CA THR A 61 1.62 -11.10 -0.35
C THR A 61 0.13 -11.07 -0.07
N GLY A 62 -0.50 -9.90 -0.17
CA GLY A 62 -1.87 -9.65 0.26
C GLY A 62 -2.02 -9.38 1.76
N ARG A 63 -0.92 -9.43 2.54
CA ARG A 63 -0.95 -9.14 3.97
C ARG A 63 -0.59 -7.68 4.24
N ALA A 64 -1.50 -6.97 4.87
CA ALA A 64 -1.31 -5.62 5.36
C ALA A 64 -2.26 -5.36 6.53
N ALA A 65 -1.91 -4.39 7.39
CA ALA A 65 -2.79 -3.93 8.44
C ALA A 65 -2.38 -2.56 8.98
N VAL A 66 -3.28 -1.95 9.74
CA VAL A 66 -2.94 -0.87 10.68
C VAL A 66 -2.38 -1.48 11.96
N TYR A 67 -1.26 -0.96 12.43
CA TYR A 67 -0.62 -1.41 13.66
C TYR A 67 -1.19 -0.65 14.87
N ASP A 68 -1.94 -1.37 15.69
CA ASP A 68 -2.56 -0.85 16.90
C ASP A 68 -1.55 -0.74 18.05
N THR A 69 -0.78 0.36 18.08
CA THR A 69 0.22 0.65 19.12
C THR A 69 -0.38 0.64 20.51
N GLN A 70 -1.61 1.14 20.66
CA GLN A 70 -2.29 1.17 21.95
C GLN A 70 -2.53 -0.24 22.48
N LYS A 71 -3.10 -1.12 21.65
CA LYS A 71 -3.39 -2.51 22.02
C LYS A 71 -2.10 -3.30 22.23
N GLU A 72 -1.12 -3.16 21.34
CA GLU A 72 0.11 -3.94 21.39
C GLU A 72 0.90 -3.67 22.67
N PHE A 73 1.05 -2.39 23.03
CA PHE A 73 1.85 -2.00 24.20
C PHE A 73 1.01 -1.77 25.46
N GLY A 74 -0.30 -2.01 25.41
CA GLY A 74 -1.20 -1.83 26.55
C GLY A 74 -1.30 -0.38 27.05
N LEU A 75 -1.24 0.59 26.13
CA LEU A 75 -1.26 2.02 26.46
C LEU A 75 -2.68 2.51 26.77
N THR A 76 -2.79 3.53 27.61
CA THR A 76 -3.99 4.37 27.63
C THR A 76 -4.09 5.16 26.32
N LEU A 77 -5.27 5.73 26.03
CA LEU A 77 -5.42 6.58 24.85
C LEU A 77 -4.47 7.78 24.91
N ASP A 78 -4.34 8.44 26.06
CA ASP A 78 -3.46 9.60 26.24
C ASP A 78 -1.99 9.23 25.98
N GLN A 79 -1.54 8.09 26.50
CA GLN A 79 -0.19 7.59 26.24
C GLN A 79 0.04 7.23 24.77
N ALA A 80 -0.96 6.67 24.08
CA ALA A 80 -0.87 6.40 22.66
C ALA A 80 -0.78 7.71 21.84
N MET A 81 -1.54 8.74 22.24
CA MET A 81 -1.50 10.07 21.64
C MET A 81 -0.17 10.79 21.87
N ASP A 82 0.51 10.53 22.99
CA ASP A 82 1.88 11.03 23.24
C ASP A 82 2.92 10.38 22.32
N VAL A 83 2.67 9.16 21.84
CA VAL A 83 3.52 8.50 20.83
C VAL A 83 3.27 9.12 19.46
N SER A 84 2.01 9.19 19.04
CA SER A 84 1.58 9.72 17.74
C SER A 84 0.06 9.83 17.67
N ASP A 85 -0.46 10.81 16.93
CA ASP A 85 -1.88 10.87 16.54
C ASP A 85 -2.20 9.99 15.31
N HIS A 86 -1.18 9.39 14.69
CA HIS A 86 -1.26 8.39 13.62
C HIS A 86 -0.78 7.01 14.08
N LEU A 87 -1.38 5.96 13.53
CA LEU A 87 -1.02 4.57 13.69
C LEU A 87 -0.18 4.12 12.48
N PRO A 88 0.90 3.34 12.67
CA PRO A 88 1.67 2.81 11.56
C PRO A 88 0.81 1.92 10.65
N VAL A 89 1.06 2.00 9.35
CA VAL A 89 0.53 1.06 8.36
C VAL A 89 1.67 0.19 7.85
N TRP A 90 1.41 -1.09 7.65
CA TRP A 90 2.41 -2.02 7.12
C TRP A 90 1.81 -2.93 6.05
N GLY A 91 2.67 -3.36 5.13
CA GLY A 91 2.37 -4.40 4.14
C GLY A 91 3.55 -5.37 4.05
N GLU A 92 3.26 -6.63 3.73
CA GLU A 92 4.28 -7.64 3.53
C GLU A 92 4.54 -7.90 2.05
N PHE A 93 5.82 -7.95 1.71
CA PHE A 93 6.31 -8.17 0.37
C PHE A 93 7.34 -9.31 0.39
N SER A 94 7.32 -10.14 -0.65
CA SER A 94 8.37 -11.11 -0.92
C SER A 94 9.70 -10.39 -1.19
N ALA A 95 10.80 -10.91 -0.65
CA ALA A 95 12.14 -10.44 -1.00
C ALA A 95 12.65 -11.00 -2.35
N TYR A 96 11.85 -11.85 -3.00
CA TYR A 96 12.12 -12.42 -4.30
C TYR A 96 11.17 -11.80 -5.32
N GLU A 97 11.77 -11.18 -6.34
CA GLU A 97 11.10 -10.72 -7.56
C GLU A 97 10.21 -11.82 -8.12
N ALA A 98 8.93 -11.51 -8.32
CA ALA A 98 8.09 -12.24 -9.22
C ALA A 98 8.74 -12.14 -10.60
N GLY A 99 9.20 -13.27 -11.14
CA GLY A 99 9.85 -13.28 -12.45
C GLY A 99 8.99 -12.55 -13.49
N PRO A 100 9.61 -11.93 -14.52
CA PRO A 100 8.94 -10.98 -15.39
C PRO A 100 7.59 -11.52 -15.80
N SER A 101 6.52 -10.79 -15.46
CA SER A 101 5.25 -11.01 -16.12
C SER A 101 5.54 -10.90 -17.59
N ALA A 102 5.44 -12.02 -18.30
CA ALA A 102 5.51 -12.00 -19.73
C ALA A 102 4.33 -11.13 -20.17
N ILE A 103 4.60 -9.83 -20.40
CA ILE A 103 3.86 -9.11 -21.42
C ILE A 103 4.07 -9.98 -22.64
N ALA A 104 3.07 -10.79 -22.95
CA ALA A 104 3.04 -11.52 -24.19
C ALA A 104 3.19 -10.44 -25.25
N SER A 105 4.39 -10.34 -25.82
CA SER A 105 4.61 -9.72 -27.11
C SER A 105 3.87 -10.60 -28.11
N GLY A 106 2.55 -10.46 -28.13
CA GLY A 106 1.68 -11.00 -29.15
C GLY A 106 2.04 -10.27 -30.42
N ALA A 107 3.05 -10.80 -31.11
CA ALA A 107 3.29 -10.49 -32.51
C ALA A 107 1.94 -10.64 -33.21
N GLY A 108 1.45 -9.53 -33.77
CA GLY A 108 0.25 -9.54 -34.59
C GLY A 108 0.40 -10.61 -35.66
N ALA A 109 -0.41 -11.66 -35.58
CA ALA A 109 -0.54 -12.60 -36.67
C ALA A 109 -1.16 -11.84 -37.85
N PRO A 110 -0.59 -11.90 -39.06
CA PRO A 110 -1.21 -11.28 -40.22
C PRO A 110 -2.49 -12.05 -40.55
N VAL A 111 -3.61 -11.34 -40.55
CA VAL A 111 -4.86 -11.83 -41.11
C VAL A 111 -4.64 -12.04 -42.61
N ARG A 112 -4.86 -13.27 -43.09
CA ARG A 112 -5.05 -13.60 -44.51
C ARG A 112 -6.53 -13.59 -44.83
#